data_AF-A0A4R3Q0V9-F1
#
_entry.id   AF-A0A4R3Q0V9-F1
#
_cell.length_a   1.000
_cell.length_b   1.000
_cell.length_c   1.000
_cell.angle_alpha   90.00
_cell.angle_beta   90.00
_cell.angle_gamma   90.00
#
_symmetry.space_group_name_H-M   'P 1'
#
loop_
_entity.id
_entity.type
_entity.pdbx_description
1 polymer ?
#
loop_
_entity_poly.entity_id
_entity_poly.type
_entity_poly.pdbx_seq_one_letter_code
_entity_poly.pdbx_strand_id
1 'polypeptide(L)' 'MNLDIAPKPARSAPEELVPSRYAVRIGEIDVLVVSDGVLPLPTVMLGH' A
#
# COMPACT_ATOMS: atom_id res chain seq x y z
N MET A 1 -1.93 21.01 8.44
CA MET A 1 -2.89 20.04 7.88
C MET A 1 -2.87 18.86 8.83
N ASN A 2 -3.98 18.60 9.54
CA ASN A 2 -4.00 17.63 10.63
C ASN A 2 -3.93 16.21 10.06
N LEU A 3 -2.87 15.47 10.37
CA LEU A 3 -2.73 14.05 9.98
C LEU A 3 -3.72 13.14 10.72
N ASP A 4 -4.60 13.69 11.55
CA ASP A 4 -5.57 12.95 12.37
C ASP A 4 -6.60 12.14 11.56
N ILE A 5 -6.84 12.47 10.29
CA ILE A 5 -7.70 11.69 9.39
C ILE A 5 -6.96 10.48 8.81
N ALA A 6 -5.64 10.60 8.60
CA ALA A 6 -4.86 9.49 8.09
C ALA A 6 -4.67 8.49 9.24
N PRO A 7 -5.07 7.22 9.09
CA PRO A 7 -4.84 6.22 10.12
C PRO A 7 -3.33 6.22 10.43
N LYS A 8 -2.98 6.34 11.71
CA LYS A 8 -1.59 6.23 12.17
C LYS A 8 -0.94 5.04 11.46
N PRO A 9 0.27 5.18 10.89
CA PRO A 9 0.91 4.08 10.18
C PRO A 9 0.89 2.87 11.11
N ALA A 10 0.07 1.88 10.76
CA ALA A 10 -0.02 0.66 11.53
C ALA A 10 1.38 0.08 11.50
N ARG A 11 1.96 -0.15 12.69
CA ARG A 11 3.27 -0.77 12.78
C ARG A 11 3.19 -2.08 12.01
N SER A 12 4.07 -2.27 11.02
CA SER A 12 4.00 -3.45 10.17
C SER A 12 4.05 -4.70 11.04
N ALA A 13 3.12 -5.62 10.82
CA ALA A 13 3.11 -6.86 11.58
C ALA A 13 4.42 -7.63 11.28
N PRO A 14 5.00 -8.38 12.24
CA PRO A 14 6.21 -9.14 11.99
C PRO A 14 6.11 -10.11 10.81
N GLU A 15 4.90 -10.61 10.52
CA GLU A 15 4.57 -11.46 9.36
C GLU A 15 4.20 -10.68 8.09
N GLU A 16 4.13 -9.35 8.13
CA GLU A 16 3.85 -8.50 6.98
C GLU A 16 5.11 -8.39 6.10
N LEU A 17 5.21 -9.30 5.14
CA LEU A 17 6.35 -9.40 4.21
C LEU A 17 6.57 -8.11 3.40
N VAL A 18 5.51 -7.32 3.18
CA VAL A 18 5.53 -6.04 2.48
C VAL A 18 4.51 -5.10 3.12
N PRO A 19 4.86 -3.84 3.45
CA PRO A 19 3.91 -2.89 4.03
C PRO A 19 2.66 -2.72 3.17
N SER A 20 1.49 -2.77 3.80
CA SER A 20 0.19 -2.61 3.18
C SER A 20 -0.20 -1.14 3.00
N ARG A 21 0.51 -0.19 3.61
CA ARG A 21 0.18 1.24 3.57
C ARG A 21 1.41 2.12 3.36
N TYR A 22 1.34 3.02 2.38
CA TYR A 22 2.41 3.96 2.05
C TYR A 22 1.91 5.39 2.02
N ALA A 23 2.54 6.24 2.83
CA ALA A 23 2.32 7.68 2.73
C ALA A 23 3.18 8.25 1.59
N VAL A 24 2.54 8.94 0.64
CA VAL A 24 3.18 9.52 -0.55
C VAL A 24 2.66 10.94 -0.75
N ARG A 25 3.55 11.85 -1.16
CA ARG A 25 3.17 13.22 -1.54
C ARG A 25 3.10 13.33 -3.06
N ILE A 26 2.00 13.85 -3.59
CA ILE A 26 1.84 14.16 -5.02
C ILE A 26 1.54 15.65 -5.17
N GLY A 27 2.55 16.43 -5.58
CA GLY A 27 2.46 17.88 -5.57
C GLY A 27 2.13 18.39 -4.16
N GLU A 28 0.99 19.06 -4.02
CA GLU A 28 0.49 19.57 -2.73
C GLU A 28 -0.50 18.62 -2.02
N ILE A 29 -0.70 17.40 -2.55
CA ILE A 29 -1.69 16.44 -2.02
C ILE A 29 -1.00 15.31 -1.25
N ASP A 30 -1.40 15.14 0.01
CA ASP A 30 -1.06 13.96 0.81
C ASP A 30 -1.92 12.75 0.41
N VAL A 31 -1.25 11.67 0.01
CA VAL A 31 -1.88 10.42 -0.44
C VAL A 31 -1.47 9.27 0.47
N LEU A 32 -2.45 8.42 0.81
CA LEU A 32 -2.20 7.13 1.44
C LEU A 32 -2.52 6.02 0.45
N VAL A 33 -1.52 5.29 0.00
CA VAL A 33 -1.70 4.08 -0.82
C VAL A 33 -1.99 2.92 0.11
N VAL A 34 -3.04 2.15 -0.17
CA VAL A 34 -3.42 0.95 0.58
C VAL A 34 -3.42 -0.23 -0.37
N SER A 35 -2.62 -1.25 -0.09
CA SER A 35 -2.61 -2.51 -0.83
C SER A 35 -3.82 -3.36 -0.46
N ASP A 36 -4.46 -3.97 -1.46
CA ASP A 36 -5.51 -4.96 -1.32
C ASP A 36 -4.97 -6.41 -1.29
N GLY A 37 -3.64 -6.57 -1.26
CA GLY A 37 -2.94 -7.85 -1.27
C GLY A 37 -2.14 -8.08 -2.55
N VAL A 38 -1.80 -9.34 -2.81
CA VAL A 38 -1.13 -9.78 -4.04
C VAL A 38 -1.93 -10.92 -4.67
N LEU A 39 -2.14 -10.84 -5.98
CA LEU A 39 -2.69 -11.94 -6.78
C LEU A 39 -1.54 -12.60 -7.54
N PRO A 40 -1.11 -13.83 -7.17
CA PRO A 40 -0.08 -14.51 -7.92
C PRO A 40 -0.58 -14.81 -9.34
N LEU A 41 0.09 -14.25 -10.33
CA LEU A 41 -0.15 -14.58 -11.73
C LEU A 41 0.68 -15.81 -12.13
N PRO A 42 0.15 -16.71 -12.98
CA PRO A 42 0.96 -17.78 -13.55
C PRO A 42 2.11 -17.17 -14.35
N THR A 43 3.31 -17.75 -14.23
CA THR A 43 4.52 -17.30 -14.92
C THR A 43 4.36 -17.33 -16.45
N VAL A 44 3.45 -18.17 -16.94
CA VAL A 44 3.00 -18.18 -18.33
C VAL A 44 1.68 -17.40 -18.40
N MET A 45 1.71 -16.20 -18.96
CA MET A 45 0.49 -15.45 -19.25
C MET A 45 -0.29 -16.20 -20.36
N LEU A 46 -1.55 -16.53 -20.11
CA LEU A 46 -2.42 -17.25 -21.07
C LEU A 46 -2.87 -16.37 -22.27
N GLY A 47 -2.13 -15.30 -22.58
CA GLY A 47 -2.43 -14.38 -23.68
C GLY A 47 -1.37 -14.49 -24.77
N HIS A 48 -1.47 -15.55 -25.58
CA HIS A 48 -0.84 -15.66 -26.90
C HIS A 48 -1.95 -15.90 -27.92
#